data_AF-A0A969ZCR9-F1
#
_entry.id   AF-A0A969ZCR9-F1
#
_cell.length_a   1.000
_cell.length_b   1.000
_cell.length_c   1.000
_cell.angle_alpha   90.00
_cell.angle_beta   90.00
_cell.angle_gamma   90.00
#
_symmetry.space_group_name_H-M   'P 1'
#
loop_
_entity.id
_entity.type
_entity.pdbx_description
1 polymer ?
#
loop_
_entity_poly.entity_id
_entity_poly.type
_entity_poly.pdbx_seq_one_letter_code
_entity_poly.pdbx_strand_id
1 'polypeptide(L)'
;MDVNKITDRIISDAVADAERIVEESRLRAAQLMEDGEKKTGEQVGKLRDDFDAQSKELLDRRMLNASLEGRKNTLAVRRRLVDKVFSDALDYIFSLTDSEYFEILKQLIVKGSDIGEKKLFSSDGDDKLLKTKASIERINKSIKECGKSATVVYAGKTDRINSGCILVGETTDVECSVEAAIDLIRESGEEVVAKILFESGV
;
A
#
# COMPACT_ATOMS: atom_id res chain seq x y z
N MET A 1 -21.11 27.61 103.63
CA MET A 1 -20.25 27.26 102.49
C MET A 1 -20.48 28.30 101.42
N ASP A 2 -19.44 29.04 101.04
CA ASP A 2 -19.54 30.26 100.23
C ASP A 2 -19.84 29.98 98.75
N VAL A 3 -20.93 30.58 98.28
CA VAL A 3 -21.41 30.50 96.88
C VAL A 3 -20.37 31.06 95.89
N ASN A 4 -19.57 32.06 96.31
CA ASN A 4 -18.54 32.69 95.46
C ASN A 4 -17.39 31.75 95.07
N LYS A 5 -16.98 30.82 95.93
CA LYS A 5 -15.93 29.84 95.59
C LYS A 5 -16.38 28.83 94.54
N ILE A 6 -17.69 28.58 94.45
CA ILE A 6 -18.25 27.65 93.48
C ILE A 6 -18.33 28.32 92.11
N THR A 7 -18.75 29.59 92.04
CA THR A 7 -18.79 30.36 90.80
C THR A 7 -17.41 30.62 90.20
N ASP A 8 -16.41 30.96 91.01
CA ASP A 8 -15.04 31.18 90.50
C ASP A 8 -14.43 29.90 89.94
N ARG A 9 -14.74 28.75 90.56
CA ARG A 9 -14.29 27.45 90.06
C ARG A 9 -14.99 27.07 88.75
N ILE A 10 -16.29 27.32 88.63
CA ILE A 10 -17.04 27.09 87.38
C ILE A 10 -16.47 27.96 86.24
N ILE A 11 -16.15 29.23 86.50
CA ILE A 11 -15.57 30.12 85.49
C ILE A 11 -14.16 29.66 85.10
N SER A 12 -13.32 29.28 86.08
CA SER A 12 -11.99 28.74 85.81
C SER A 12 -12.05 27.45 84.99
N ASP A 13 -12.96 26.54 85.33
CA ASP A 13 -13.16 25.28 84.61
C ASP A 13 -13.65 25.55 83.17
N ALA A 14 -14.57 26.51 82.99
CA ALA A 14 -15.08 26.90 81.68
C ALA A 14 -14.02 27.56 80.77
N VAL A 15 -13.12 28.38 81.34
CA VAL A 15 -12.00 28.97 80.59
C VAL A 15 -11.00 27.88 80.18
N ALA A 16 -10.65 26.98 81.09
CA ALA A 16 -9.75 25.87 80.79
C ALA A 16 -10.33 24.94 79.71
N ASP A 17 -11.64 24.67 79.74
CA ASP A 17 -12.31 23.89 78.71
C ASP A 17 -12.37 24.62 77.36
N ALA A 18 -12.60 25.94 77.35
CA ALA A 18 -12.58 26.73 76.13
C ALA A 18 -11.17 26.73 75.49
N GLU A 19 -10.12 26.92 76.28
CA GLU A 19 -8.73 26.85 75.82
C GLU A 19 -8.38 25.47 75.27
N ARG A 20 -8.82 24.40 75.96
CA ARG A 20 -8.63 23.02 75.50
C ARG A 20 -9.33 22.75 74.16
N ILE A 21 -10.57 23.23 73.99
CA ILE A 21 -11.32 23.08 72.73
C ILE A 21 -10.64 23.86 71.59
N VAL A 22 -10.13 25.06 71.87
CA VAL A 22 -9.41 25.87 70.87
C VAL A 22 -8.13 25.17 70.43
N GLU A 23 -7.32 24.65 71.36
CA GLU A 23 -6.10 23.94 70.97
C GLU A 23 -6.36 22.63 70.26
N GLU A 24 -7.36 21.85 70.69
CA GLU A 24 -7.75 20.65 69.98
C GLU A 24 -8.23 20.96 68.56
N SER A 25 -8.96 22.07 68.37
CA SER A 25 -9.42 22.52 67.06
C SER A 25 -8.27 22.99 66.18
N ARG A 26 -7.27 23.68 66.74
CA ARG A 26 -6.04 24.11 66.04
C ARG A 26 -5.23 22.91 65.56
N LEU A 27 -5.03 21.92 66.43
CA LEU A 27 -4.33 20.67 66.09
C LEU A 27 -5.04 19.91 64.98
N ARG A 28 -6.38 19.77 65.05
CA ARG A 28 -7.17 19.14 64.00
C ARG A 28 -7.11 19.91 62.67
N ALA A 29 -7.14 21.24 62.71
CA ALA A 29 -7.04 22.07 61.51
C ALA A 29 -5.66 21.93 60.84
N ALA A 30 -4.57 21.90 61.63
CA ALA A 30 -3.23 21.67 61.14
C ALA A 30 -3.08 20.27 60.51
N GLN A 31 -3.59 19.23 61.17
CA GLN A 31 -3.60 17.87 60.62
C GLN A 31 -4.40 17.78 59.31
N LEU A 32 -5.55 18.45 59.23
CA LEU A 32 -6.37 18.46 58.02
C LEU A 32 -5.66 19.15 56.85
N MET A 33 -4.93 20.23 57.12
CA MET A 33 -4.10 20.91 56.12
C MET A 33 -2.97 20.02 55.64
N GLU A 34 -2.21 19.39 56.55
CA GLU A 34 -1.11 18.49 56.20
C GLU A 34 -1.58 17.29 55.38
N ASP A 35 -2.68 16.65 55.78
CA ASP A 35 -3.31 15.55 55.02
C ASP A 35 -3.79 16.01 53.64
N GLY A 36 -4.34 17.23 53.55
CA GLY A 36 -4.79 17.84 52.31
C GLY A 36 -3.63 18.11 51.34
N GLU A 37 -2.54 18.69 51.84
CA GLU A 37 -1.32 18.94 51.09
C GLU A 37 -0.69 17.65 50.60
N LYS A 38 -0.59 16.63 51.47
CA LYS A 38 -0.07 15.31 51.10
C LYS A 38 -0.91 14.65 50.01
N LYS A 39 -2.24 14.62 50.16
CA LYS A 39 -3.15 14.06 49.13
C LYS A 39 -3.05 14.81 47.81
N THR A 40 -2.95 16.14 47.86
CA THR A 40 -2.80 16.97 46.66
C THR A 40 -1.47 16.68 45.97
N GLY A 41 -0.37 16.59 46.73
CA GLY A 41 0.94 16.23 46.20
C GLY A 41 0.96 14.85 45.55
N GLU A 42 0.35 13.84 46.18
CA GLU A 42 0.21 12.49 45.61
C GLU A 42 -0.61 12.49 44.32
N GLN A 43 -1.72 13.25 44.27
CA GLN A 43 -2.56 13.36 43.07
C GLN A 43 -1.85 14.07 41.93
N VAL A 44 -1.15 15.18 42.21
CA VAL A 44 -0.36 15.92 41.22
C VAL A 44 0.78 15.06 40.69
N GLY A 45 1.47 14.30 41.56
CA GLY A 45 2.51 13.35 41.17
C GLY A 45 1.98 12.29 40.21
N LYS A 46 0.90 11.59 40.59
CA LYS A 46 0.25 10.59 39.73
C LYS A 46 -0.20 11.18 38.40
N LEU A 47 -0.84 12.34 38.42
CA LEU A 47 -1.31 13.01 37.22
C LEU A 47 -0.15 13.34 36.28
N ARG A 48 0.98 13.81 36.82
CA ARG A 48 2.18 14.10 36.05
C ARG A 48 2.78 12.84 35.44
N ASP A 49 2.94 11.78 36.22
CA ASP A 49 3.49 10.51 35.73
C ASP A 49 2.62 9.91 34.63
N ASP A 50 1.29 9.96 34.81
CA ASP A 50 0.32 9.50 33.81
C ASP A 50 0.40 10.35 32.52
N PHE A 51 0.51 11.68 32.64
CA PHE A 51 0.68 12.56 31.48
C PHE A 51 2.00 12.34 30.76
N ASP A 52 3.10 12.15 31.48
CA ASP A 52 4.42 11.91 30.90
C ASP A 52 4.44 10.56 30.16
N ALA A 53 3.84 9.51 30.76
CA ALA A 53 3.68 8.21 30.12
C ALA A 53 2.82 8.28 28.84
N GLN A 54 1.65 8.92 28.92
CA GLN A 54 0.75 9.09 27.76
C GLN A 54 1.38 9.92 26.65
N SER A 55 2.10 10.99 27.01
CA SER A 55 2.76 11.88 26.04
C SER A 55 3.86 11.13 25.29
N LYS A 56 4.64 10.32 26.00
CA LYS A 56 5.68 9.48 25.40
C LYS A 56 5.07 8.44 24.45
N GLU A 57 4.05 7.71 24.89
CA GLU A 57 3.36 6.73 24.05
C GLU A 57 2.78 7.39 22.79
N LEU A 58 2.15 8.56 22.94
CA LEU A 58 1.60 9.31 21.82
C LEU A 58 2.68 9.72 20.81
N LEU A 59 3.83 10.18 21.30
CA LEU A 59 4.95 10.59 20.47
C LEU A 59 5.55 9.39 19.73
N ASP A 60 5.81 8.29 20.43
CA ASP A 60 6.33 7.05 19.84
C ASP A 60 5.39 6.51 18.76
N ARG A 61 4.08 6.49 19.04
CA ARG A 61 3.07 6.09 18.06
C ARG A 61 3.04 7.02 16.84
N ARG A 62 3.15 8.33 17.04
CA ARG A 62 3.20 9.31 15.92
C ARG A 62 4.44 9.12 15.06
N MET A 63 5.61 8.93 15.66
CA MET A 63 6.85 8.67 14.93
C MET A 63 6.78 7.37 14.13
N LEU A 64 6.24 6.31 14.73
CA LEU A 64 6.04 5.03 14.05
C LEU A 64 5.12 5.20 12.84
N ASN A 65 3.97 5.86 13.02
CA ASN A 65 3.02 6.10 11.94
C ASN A 65 3.64 6.92 10.82
N ALA A 66 4.37 7.99 11.13
CA ALA A 66 5.05 8.81 10.13
C ALA A 66 6.10 8.00 9.34
N SER A 67 6.87 7.14 10.02
CA SER A 67 7.85 6.26 9.36
C SER A 67 7.18 5.24 8.44
N LEU A 68 6.08 4.63 8.89
CA LEU A 68 5.30 3.69 8.09
C LEU A 68 4.68 4.37 6.87
N GLU A 69 4.15 5.57 7.03
CA GLU A 69 3.57 6.35 5.95
C GLU A 69 4.62 6.78 4.93
N GLY A 70 5.81 7.19 5.38
CA GLY A 70 6.96 7.45 4.50
C GLY A 70 7.35 6.22 3.68
N ARG A 71 7.48 5.05 4.32
CA ARG A 71 7.79 3.78 3.63
C ARG A 71 6.70 3.39 2.63
N LYS A 72 5.43 3.53 3.02
CA LYS A 72 4.28 3.26 2.14
C LYS A 72 4.29 4.15 0.92
N ASN A 73 4.55 5.46 1.09
CA ASN A 73 4.60 6.40 -0.01
C ASN A 73 5.75 6.08 -0.98
N THR A 74 6.95 5.80 -0.46
CA THR A 74 8.11 5.40 -1.28
C THR A 74 7.80 4.15 -2.10
N LEU A 75 7.22 3.12 -1.47
CA LEU A 75 6.85 1.90 -2.18
C LEU A 75 5.79 2.14 -3.26
N ALA A 76 4.80 2.99 -2.97
CA ALA A 76 3.77 3.37 -3.94
C ALA A 76 4.33 4.14 -5.13
N VAL A 77 5.31 5.02 -4.92
CA VAL A 77 6.02 5.71 -6.00
C VAL A 77 6.84 4.73 -6.84
N ARG A 78 7.59 3.83 -6.18
CA ARG A 78 8.39 2.81 -6.88
C ARG A 78 7.54 1.95 -7.80
N ARG A 79 6.42 1.43 -7.29
CA ARG A 79 5.48 0.63 -8.10
C ARG A 79 4.95 1.41 -9.30
N ARG A 80 4.54 2.67 -9.10
CA ARG A 80 4.08 3.53 -10.20
C ARG A 80 5.14 3.75 -11.28
N LEU A 81 6.41 3.88 -10.90
CA LEU A 81 7.50 4.04 -11.87
C LEU A 81 7.72 2.76 -12.67
N VAL A 82 7.67 1.60 -12.03
CA VAL A 82 7.75 0.30 -12.71
C VAL A 82 6.57 0.14 -13.67
N ASP A 83 5.34 0.45 -13.23
CA ASP A 83 4.16 0.43 -14.08
C ASP A 83 4.29 1.35 -15.29
N LYS A 84 4.87 2.54 -15.08
CA LYS A 84 5.15 3.49 -16.15
C LYS A 84 6.13 2.95 -17.18
N VAL A 85 7.18 2.22 -16.78
CA VAL A 85 8.15 1.65 -17.74
C VAL A 85 7.48 0.69 -18.71
N PHE A 86 6.62 -0.20 -18.22
CA PHE A 86 5.90 -1.13 -19.09
C PHE A 86 4.84 -0.43 -19.95
N SER A 87 4.19 0.62 -19.44
CA SER A 87 3.30 1.47 -20.24
C SER A 87 4.07 2.16 -21.37
N ASP A 88 5.20 2.79 -21.04
CA ASP A 88 6.06 3.47 -22.00
C ASP A 88 6.62 2.47 -23.05
N ALA A 89 6.90 1.22 -22.65
CA ALA A 89 7.34 0.17 -23.56
C ALA A 89 6.24 -0.26 -24.55
N LEU A 90 4.99 -0.35 -24.07
CA LEU A 90 3.82 -0.60 -24.91
C LEU A 90 3.59 0.55 -25.91
N ASP A 91 3.64 1.79 -25.43
CA ASP A 91 3.54 2.98 -26.28
C ASP A 91 4.66 3.02 -27.33
N TYR A 92 5.89 2.66 -26.94
CA TYR A 92 7.01 2.56 -27.86
C TYR A 92 6.76 1.54 -28.97
N ILE A 93 6.24 0.35 -28.63
CA ILE A 93 5.92 -0.68 -29.63
C ILE A 93 4.89 -0.17 -30.63
N PHE A 94 3.85 0.55 -30.18
CA PHE A 94 2.86 1.13 -31.08
C PHE A 94 3.37 2.32 -31.90
N SER A 95 4.47 2.95 -31.49
CA SER A 95 5.12 4.03 -32.24
C SER A 95 6.07 3.53 -33.34
N LEU A 96 6.33 2.22 -33.39
CA LEU A 96 7.20 1.61 -34.41
C LEU A 96 6.60 1.72 -35.81
N THR A 97 7.46 1.56 -36.82
CA THR A 97 6.99 1.48 -38.20
C THR A 97 6.15 0.23 -38.43
N ASP A 98 5.20 0.28 -39.38
CA ASP A 98 4.36 -0.87 -39.76
C ASP A 98 5.17 -2.14 -40.04
N SER A 99 6.37 -2.01 -40.61
CA SER A 99 7.25 -3.14 -40.89
C SER A 99 7.85 -3.76 -39.63
N GLU A 100 8.31 -2.95 -38.69
CA GLU A 100 8.90 -3.44 -37.42
C GLU A 100 7.81 -4.01 -36.51
N TYR A 101 6.66 -3.33 -36.45
CA TYR A 101 5.50 -3.80 -35.70
C TYR A 101 4.96 -5.13 -36.24
N PHE A 102 4.90 -5.29 -37.57
CA PHE A 102 4.54 -6.57 -38.20
C PHE A 102 5.49 -7.71 -37.81
N GLU A 103 6.79 -7.44 -37.70
CA GLU A 103 7.75 -8.47 -37.27
C GLU A 103 7.50 -8.93 -35.82
N ILE A 104 7.10 -8.02 -34.93
CA ILE A 104 6.68 -8.36 -33.57
C ILE A 104 5.42 -9.24 -33.61
N LEU A 105 4.37 -8.81 -34.32
CA LEU A 105 3.13 -9.58 -34.45
C LEU A 105 3.39 -10.98 -35.02
N LYS A 106 4.24 -11.08 -36.04
CA LYS A 106 4.65 -12.36 -36.63
C LYS A 106 5.28 -13.27 -35.58
N GLN A 107 6.21 -12.76 -34.77
CA GLN A 107 6.83 -13.55 -33.71
C GLN A 107 5.83 -14.01 -32.64
N LEU A 108 4.87 -13.15 -32.26
CA LEU A 108 3.81 -13.52 -31.33
C LEU A 108 2.93 -14.65 -31.88
N ILE A 109 2.53 -14.54 -33.15
CA ILE A 109 1.73 -15.55 -33.84
C ILE A 109 2.48 -16.88 -33.94
N VAL A 110 3.77 -16.85 -34.29
CA VAL A 110 4.62 -18.06 -34.36
C VAL A 110 4.73 -18.72 -32.99
N LYS A 111 4.88 -17.94 -31.92
CA LYS A 111 4.91 -18.46 -30.55
C LYS A 111 3.59 -19.11 -30.15
N GLY A 112 2.45 -18.51 -30.46
CA GLY A 112 1.11 -19.04 -30.15
C GLY A 112 0.61 -20.15 -31.08
N SER A 113 1.32 -20.43 -32.19
CA SER A 113 0.94 -21.44 -33.18
C SER A 113 1.74 -22.72 -33.00
N ASP A 114 1.26 -23.67 -32.20
CA ASP A 114 1.99 -24.92 -31.92
C ASP A 114 1.70 -26.05 -32.91
N ILE A 115 0.45 -26.49 -33.02
CA ILE A 115 0.04 -27.62 -33.86
C ILE A 115 -1.31 -27.33 -34.51
N GLY A 116 -1.48 -27.82 -35.74
CA GLY A 116 -2.76 -27.84 -36.44
C GLY A 116 -3.10 -26.55 -37.17
N GLU A 117 -4.28 -26.51 -37.79
CA GLU A 117 -4.78 -25.30 -38.44
C GLU A 117 -5.33 -24.33 -37.39
N LYS A 118 -4.90 -23.07 -37.45
CA LYS A 118 -5.32 -21.98 -36.56
C LYS A 118 -5.99 -20.88 -37.38
N LYS A 119 -7.20 -20.50 -37.00
CA LYS A 119 -7.95 -19.38 -37.59
C LYS A 119 -7.53 -18.09 -36.90
N LEU A 120 -6.92 -17.17 -37.65
CA LEU A 120 -6.47 -15.88 -37.16
C LEU A 120 -7.59 -14.85 -37.27
N PHE A 121 -7.97 -14.28 -36.12
CA PHE A 121 -8.85 -13.12 -36.04
C PHE A 121 -8.05 -11.90 -35.59
N SER A 122 -7.89 -10.90 -36.45
CA SER A 122 -7.10 -9.70 -36.14
C SER A 122 -7.90 -8.66 -35.37
N SER A 123 -7.20 -7.83 -34.60
CA SER A 123 -7.75 -6.58 -34.09
C SER A 123 -8.18 -5.66 -35.24
N ASP A 124 -9.00 -4.66 -34.94
CA ASP A 124 -9.42 -3.67 -35.92
C ASP A 124 -8.26 -2.77 -36.40
N GLY A 125 -7.32 -2.46 -35.51
CA GLY A 125 -6.13 -1.66 -35.80
C GLY A 125 -5.14 -2.36 -36.73
N ASP A 126 -4.99 -3.68 -36.58
CA ASP A 126 -3.91 -4.44 -37.22
C ASP A 126 -4.39 -5.25 -38.43
N ASP A 127 -5.68 -5.19 -38.75
CA ASP A 127 -6.29 -5.88 -39.89
C ASP A 127 -5.55 -5.61 -41.20
N LYS A 128 -5.15 -4.36 -41.45
CA LYS A 128 -4.43 -3.99 -42.68
C LYS A 128 -3.09 -4.72 -42.80
N LEU A 129 -2.42 -4.95 -41.67
CA LEU A 129 -1.12 -5.62 -41.63
C LEU A 129 -1.26 -7.15 -41.75
N LEU A 130 -2.31 -7.74 -41.18
CA LEU A 130 -2.47 -9.18 -41.07
C LEU A 130 -3.34 -9.83 -42.15
N LYS A 131 -4.28 -9.10 -42.76
CA LYS A 131 -5.22 -9.63 -43.77
C LYS A 131 -4.58 -9.98 -45.11
N THR A 132 -3.44 -9.37 -45.43
CA THR A 132 -2.79 -9.56 -46.73
C THR A 132 -2.25 -10.97 -46.89
N LYS A 133 -2.47 -11.60 -48.05
CA LYS A 133 -1.96 -12.96 -48.33
C LYS A 133 -0.44 -13.09 -48.12
N ALA A 134 0.31 -12.08 -48.54
CA ALA A 134 1.76 -12.02 -48.32
C ALA A 134 2.16 -12.05 -46.83
N SER A 135 1.37 -11.43 -45.96
CA SER A 135 1.59 -11.43 -44.51
C SER A 135 1.39 -12.83 -43.93
N ILE A 136 0.28 -13.49 -44.28
CA ILE A 136 -0.02 -14.87 -43.86
C ILE A 136 1.01 -15.86 -44.40
N GLU A 137 1.46 -15.70 -45.64
CA GLU A 137 2.53 -16.53 -46.21
C GLU A 137 3.86 -16.36 -45.47
N ARG A 138 4.23 -15.12 -45.11
CA ARG A 138 5.42 -14.84 -44.30
C ARG A 138 5.34 -15.46 -42.90
N ILE A 139 4.18 -15.37 -42.26
CA ILE A 139 3.92 -16.00 -40.96
C ILE A 139 4.06 -17.53 -41.08
N ASN A 140 3.35 -18.15 -42.02
CA ASN A 140 3.40 -19.61 -42.22
C ASN A 140 4.79 -20.12 -42.61
N LYS A 141 5.57 -19.33 -43.35
CA LYS A 141 6.97 -19.64 -43.63
C LYS A 141 7.80 -19.66 -42.34
N SER A 142 7.66 -18.64 -41.49
CA SER A 142 8.37 -18.56 -40.21
C SER A 142 7.98 -19.70 -39.26
N ILE A 143 6.70 -20.11 -39.22
CA ILE A 143 6.23 -21.26 -38.43
C ILE A 143 6.95 -22.55 -38.87
N LYS A 144 7.04 -22.78 -40.19
CA LYS A 144 7.74 -23.95 -40.75
C LYS A 144 9.25 -23.93 -40.46
N GLU A 145 9.89 -22.76 -40.53
CA GLU A 145 11.30 -22.60 -40.18
C GLU A 145 11.57 -22.90 -38.70
N CYS A 146 10.62 -22.59 -37.81
CA CYS A 146 10.68 -22.97 -36.39
C CYS A 146 10.34 -24.46 -36.13
N GLY A 147 10.13 -25.28 -37.16
CA GLY A 147 9.83 -26.71 -37.03
C GLY A 147 8.44 -27.03 -36.48
N LYS A 148 7.54 -26.03 -36.42
CA LYS A 148 6.18 -26.22 -35.90
C LYS A 148 5.25 -26.72 -37.00
N SER A 149 4.33 -27.63 -36.64
CA SER A 149 3.36 -28.23 -37.57
C SER A 149 2.02 -27.48 -37.58
N ALA A 150 2.07 -26.17 -37.36
CA ALA A 150 0.89 -25.31 -37.39
C ALA A 150 0.73 -24.62 -38.76
N THR A 151 -0.50 -24.34 -39.15
CA THR A 151 -0.81 -23.50 -40.32
C THR A 151 -1.83 -22.46 -39.92
N VAL A 152 -1.55 -21.19 -40.21
CA VAL A 152 -2.42 -20.07 -39.88
C VAL A 152 -3.18 -19.63 -41.11
N VAL A 153 -4.50 -19.46 -40.96
CA VAL A 153 -5.41 -18.96 -42.00
C VAL A 153 -6.15 -17.75 -41.46
N TYR A 154 -6.13 -16.63 -42.18
CA TYR A 154 -6.89 -15.44 -41.82
C TYR A 154 -8.41 -15.74 -41.91
N ALA A 155 -9.13 -15.48 -40.82
CA ALA A 155 -10.55 -15.81 -40.67
C ALA A 155 -11.46 -14.59 -40.49
N GLY A 156 -10.91 -13.44 -40.08
CA GLY A 156 -11.67 -12.19 -39.98
C GLY A 156 -11.14 -11.25 -38.90
N LYS A 157 -12.02 -10.38 -38.42
CA LYS A 157 -11.75 -9.40 -37.38
C LYS A 157 -12.38 -9.81 -36.05
N THR A 158 -11.87 -9.27 -34.95
CA THR A 158 -12.41 -9.44 -33.59
C THR A 158 -12.32 -8.13 -32.81
N ASP A 159 -13.36 -7.84 -32.03
CA ASP A 159 -13.42 -6.68 -31.14
C ASP A 159 -13.01 -7.03 -29.71
N ARG A 160 -12.54 -8.27 -29.48
CA ARG A 160 -12.16 -8.77 -28.15
C ARG A 160 -10.81 -8.23 -27.66
N ILE A 161 -9.99 -7.70 -28.57
CA ILE A 161 -8.62 -7.25 -28.31
C ILE A 161 -8.38 -5.92 -29.02
N ASN A 162 -7.55 -5.07 -28.42
CA ASN A 162 -7.19 -3.78 -28.99
C ASN A 162 -6.06 -3.89 -30.01
N SER A 163 -5.15 -4.85 -29.83
CA SER A 163 -4.01 -5.07 -30.72
C SER A 163 -3.69 -6.55 -30.93
N GLY A 164 -2.98 -6.85 -32.02
CA GLY A 164 -2.56 -8.18 -32.44
C GLY A 164 -3.69 -9.03 -33.01
N CYS A 165 -3.75 -10.29 -32.58
CA CYS A 165 -4.75 -11.24 -33.06
C CYS A 165 -5.07 -12.35 -32.06
N ILE A 166 -6.19 -13.04 -32.28
CA ILE A 166 -6.55 -14.28 -31.59
C ILE A 166 -6.41 -15.44 -32.57
N LEU A 167 -5.72 -16.49 -32.14
CA LEU A 167 -5.57 -17.74 -32.86
C LEU A 167 -6.56 -18.76 -32.32
N VAL A 168 -7.64 -19.00 -33.06
CA VAL A 168 -8.67 -19.98 -32.72
C VAL A 168 -8.28 -21.35 -33.27
N GLY A 169 -8.07 -22.31 -32.39
CA GLY A 169 -7.80 -23.70 -32.74
C GLY A 169 -8.99 -24.62 -32.47
N GLU A 170 -8.82 -25.93 -32.69
CA GLU A 170 -9.86 -26.92 -32.39
C GLU A 170 -10.09 -27.11 -30.88
N THR A 171 -9.02 -27.02 -30.09
CA THR A 171 -9.04 -27.29 -28.64
C THR A 171 -8.85 -26.05 -27.79
N THR A 172 -8.03 -25.10 -28.24
CA THR A 172 -7.68 -23.89 -27.49
C THR A 172 -7.54 -22.67 -28.40
N ASP A 173 -8.01 -21.55 -27.86
CA ASP A 173 -7.80 -20.22 -28.39
C ASP A 173 -6.59 -19.60 -27.69
N VAL A 174 -5.70 -18.97 -28.47
CA VAL A 174 -4.51 -18.32 -27.96
C VAL A 174 -4.57 -16.85 -28.31
N GLU A 175 -4.53 -15.99 -27.30
CA GLU A 175 -4.39 -14.55 -27.49
C GLU A 175 -2.94 -14.21 -27.84
N CYS A 176 -2.74 -13.51 -28.95
CA CYS A 176 -1.45 -13.02 -29.42
C CYS A 176 -1.51 -11.49 -29.57
N SER A 177 -1.93 -10.81 -28.50
CA SER A 177 -1.93 -9.36 -28.38
C SER A 177 -0.57 -8.85 -27.87
N VAL A 178 -0.25 -7.59 -28.16
CA VAL A 178 0.98 -6.95 -27.64
C VAL A 178 0.88 -6.79 -26.13
N GLU A 179 -0.31 -6.47 -25.62
CA GLU A 179 -0.62 -6.36 -24.20
C GLU A 179 -0.31 -7.67 -23.46
N ALA A 180 -0.83 -8.80 -23.95
CA ALA A 180 -0.57 -10.11 -23.32
C ALA A 180 0.92 -10.47 -23.33
N ALA A 181 1.67 -10.06 -24.36
CA ALA A 181 3.11 -10.28 -24.41
C ALA A 181 3.86 -9.44 -23.38
N ILE A 182 3.47 -8.17 -23.20
CA ILE A 182 4.05 -7.28 -22.19
C ILE A 182 3.71 -7.77 -20.78
N ASP A 183 2.50 -8.26 -20.54
CA ASP A 183 2.11 -8.82 -19.23
C ASP A 183 2.93 -10.06 -18.88
N LEU A 184 3.15 -10.96 -19.85
CA LEU A 184 4.01 -12.13 -19.66
C LEU A 184 5.47 -11.72 -19.37
N ILE A 185 5.98 -10.69 -20.05
CA ILE A 185 7.32 -10.16 -19.77
C ILE A 185 7.36 -9.50 -18.39
N ARG A 186 6.30 -8.80 -17.99
CA ARG A 186 6.21 -8.16 -16.68
C ARG A 186 6.33 -9.19 -15.56
N GLU A 187 5.67 -10.35 -15.65
CA GLU A 187 5.74 -11.41 -14.64
C GLU A 187 7.18 -11.85 -14.31
N SER A 188 8.08 -11.87 -15.31
CA SER A 188 9.48 -12.27 -15.14
C SER A 188 10.46 -11.10 -15.08
N GLY A 189 10.10 -9.95 -15.63
CA GLY A 189 10.95 -8.77 -15.78
C GLY A 189 10.75 -7.70 -14.72
N GLU A 190 9.67 -7.74 -13.93
CA GLU A 190 9.38 -6.70 -12.92
C GLU A 190 10.52 -6.57 -11.90
N GLU A 191 11.07 -7.69 -11.42
CA GLU A 191 12.20 -7.69 -10.51
C GLU A 191 13.43 -7.04 -11.16
N VAL A 192 13.75 -7.42 -12.40
CA VAL A 192 14.91 -6.89 -13.14
C VAL A 192 14.77 -5.38 -13.35
N VAL A 193 13.60 -4.91 -13.76
CA VAL A 193 13.31 -3.49 -13.94
C VAL A 193 13.43 -2.75 -12.61
N ALA A 194 12.89 -3.29 -11.53
CA ALA A 194 13.00 -2.69 -10.20
C ALA A 194 14.48 -2.57 -9.74
N LYS A 195 15.31 -3.58 -10.00
CA LYS A 195 16.75 -3.53 -9.70
C LYS A 195 17.46 -2.44 -10.49
N ILE A 196 17.20 -2.35 -11.80
CA ILE A 196 17.81 -1.32 -12.66
C ILE A 196 17.41 0.08 -12.18
N LEU A 197 16.12 0.31 -11.90
CA LEU A 197 15.61 1.62 -11.53
C LEU A 197 16.03 2.07 -10.11
N PHE A 198 16.15 1.14 -9.16
CA PHE A 198 16.26 1.51 -7.73
C PHE A 198 17.51 0.98 -7.02
N GLU A 199 18.19 -0.05 -7.54
CA GLU A 199 19.40 -0.62 -6.91
C GLU A 199 20.70 -0.11 -7.52
N SER A 200 20.66 0.50 -8.72
CA SER A 200 21.85 1.05 -9.39
C SER A 200 22.33 2.40 -8.82
N GLY A 201 21.99 2.71 -7.57
CA GLY A 201 22.23 4.01 -6.93
C GLY A 201 22.42 3.95 -5.41
N VAL A 202 23.03 2.88 -4.91
CA VAL A 202 23.59 2.79 -3.54
C VAL A 202 25.09 2.52 -3.64
#